data_AF-X1CC92-F1
#
_entry.id   AF-X1CC92-F1
#
_cell.length_a   1.000
_cell.length_b   1.000
_cell.length_c   1.000
_cell.angle_alpha   90.00
_cell.angle_beta   90.00
_cell.angle_gamma   90.00
#
_symmetry.space_group_name_H-M   'P 1'
#
loop_
_entity.id
_entity.type
_entity.pdbx_description
1 polymer ?
#
loop_
_entity_poly.entity_id
_entity_poly.type
_entity_poly.pdbx_seq_one_letter_code
_entity_poly.pdbx_strand_id
1 'polypeptide(L)' 'NILSQIGVLETQKHSFLHEIAALNDEINTFKSELENEYGTVEINLESGECTPIKSKELVADHV' A
#
# COMPACT_ATOMS: atom_id res chain seq x y z
N ASN A 1 -39.71 -1.46 8.10
CA ASN A 1 -39.18 -2.72 7.55
C ASN A 1 -37.69 -2.76 7.84
N ILE A 2 -37.28 -3.42 8.93
CA ILE A 2 -35.90 -3.39 9.45
C ILE A 2 -34.98 -4.29 8.61
N LEU A 3 -35.48 -5.43 8.14
CA LEU A 3 -34.73 -6.38 7.31
C LEU A 3 -34.22 -5.73 6.02
N SER A 4 -35.07 -4.95 5.35
CA SER A 4 -34.68 -4.22 4.13
C SER A 4 -33.59 -3.18 4.40
N GLN A 5 -33.61 -2.51 5.56
CA GLN A 5 -32.60 -1.52 5.92
C GLN A 5 -31.25 -2.19 6.21
N ILE A 6 -31.27 -3.34 6.89
CA ILE A 6 -30.08 -4.16 7.14
C ILE A 6 -29.46 -4.62 5.82
N GLY A 7 -30.26 -5.13 4.87
CA GLY A 7 -29.74 -5.58 3.57
C GLY A 7 -29.09 -4.46 2.74
N VAL A 8 -29.63 -3.23 2.81
CA VAL A 8 -28.99 -2.06 2.17
C VAL A 8 -27.66 -1.74 2.84
N LEU A 9 -27.61 -1.75 4.18
CA LEU A 9 -26.39 -1.52 4.96
C LEU A 9 -25.30 -2.56 4.65
N GLU A 10 -25.66 -3.83 4.52
CA GLU A 10 -24.72 -4.90 4.17
C GLU A 10 -24.11 -4.69 2.77
N THR A 11 -24.93 -4.28 1.80
CA THR A 11 -24.47 -3.97 0.45
C THR A 11 -23.50 -2.79 0.45
N GLN A 12 -23.82 -1.71 1.18
CA GLN A 12 -22.95 -0.55 1.34
C GLN A 12 -21.62 -0.93 1.99
N LYS A 13 -21.66 -1.75 3.06
CA LYS A 13 -20.45 -2.25 3.72
C LYS A 13 -19.55 -2.98 2.72
N HIS A 14 -20.11 -3.84 1.87
CA HIS A 14 -19.35 -4.57 0.87
C HIS A 14 -18.71 -3.63 -0.17
N SER A 15 -19.41 -2.59 -0.62
CA SER A 15 -18.84 -1.58 -1.53
C SER A 15 -17.60 -0.94 -0.92
N PHE A 16 -17.70 -0.46 0.33
CA PHE A 16 -16.56 0.17 1.00
C PHE A 16 -15.40 -0.80 1.25
N LEU A 17 -15.68 -2.06 1.60
CA LEU A 17 -14.63 -3.07 1.75
C LEU A 17 -13.91 -3.35 0.43
N HIS A 18 -14.63 -3.36 -0.69
CA HIS A 18 -14.03 -3.51 -2.02
C HIS A 18 -13.18 -2.28 -2.40
N GLU A 19 -13.67 -1.06 -2.13
CA GLU A 19 -12.90 0.17 -2.35
C GLU A 19 -11.60 0.21 -1.54
N ILE A 20 -11.64 -0.21 -0.27
CA ILE A 20 -10.45 -0.31 0.59
C ILE A 20 -9.47 -1.34 0.04
N ALA A 21 -9.96 -2.49 -0.45
CA ALA A 21 -9.11 -3.51 -1.06
C ALA A 21 -8.41 -2.97 -2.31
N ALA A 22 -9.13 -2.28 -3.19
CA ALA A 22 -8.56 -1.66 -4.39
C ALA A 22 -7.48 -0.63 -4.03
N LEU A 23 -7.72 0.22 -3.03
CA LEU A 23 -6.73 1.19 -2.56
C LEU A 23 -5.47 0.53 -2.01
N ASN A 24 -5.61 -0.58 -1.27
CA ASN A 24 -4.45 -1.33 -0.76
C ASN A 24 -3.63 -1.94 -1.90
N ASP A 25 -4.29 -2.43 -2.95
CA ASP A 25 -3.60 -2.96 -4.13
C ASP A 25 -2.81 -1.84 -4.84
N GLU A 26 -3.42 -0.67 -5.05
CA GLU A 26 -2.74 0.50 -5.62
C GLU A 26 -1.53 0.93 -4.80
N ILE A 27 -1.64 0.97 -3.46
CA ILE A 27 -0.52 1.30 -2.56
C ILE A 27 0.61 0.28 -2.71
N ASN A 28 0.30 -1.01 -2.82
CA ASN A 28 1.32 -2.05 -2.97
C ASN A 28 2.00 -1.98 -4.34
N THR A 29 1.25 -1.74 -5.42
CA THR A 29 1.82 -1.51 -6.75
C THR A 29 2.77 -0.32 -6.73
N PHE A 30 2.35 0.80 -6.15
CA PHE A 30 3.20 2.00 -6.04
C PHE A 30 4.46 1.75 -5.21
N LYS A 31 4.36 0.98 -4.11
CA LYS A 31 5.52 0.53 -3.34
C LYS A 31 6.50 -0.27 -4.19
N SER A 32 6.01 -1.25 -4.96
CA SER A 32 6.86 -2.05 -5.83
C SER A 32 7.53 -1.22 -6.93
N GLU A 33 6.85 -0.21 -7.47
CA GLU A 33 7.44 0.74 -8.42
C GLU A 33 8.58 1.53 -7.79
N LEU A 34 8.37 2.07 -6.58
CA LEU A 34 9.41 2.79 -5.82
C LEU A 34 10.60 1.89 -5.46
N GLU A 35 10.35 0.63 -5.08
CA GLU A 35 11.40 -0.34 -4.79
C GLU A 35 12.26 -0.68 -6.02
N ASN A 36 11.63 -0.72 -7.20
CA ASN A 36 12.34 -0.96 -8.46
C ASN A 36 13.22 0.22 -8.87
N GLU A 37 12.73 1.45 -8.69
CA GLU A 37 13.45 2.67 -9.10
C GLU A 37 14.54 3.08 -8.09
N TYR A 38 14.29 2.93 -6.78
CA TYR A 38 15.16 3.46 -5.72
C TYR A 38 15.79 2.38 -4.83
N GLY A 39 15.48 1.11 -5.05
CA GLY A 39 15.88 0.00 -4.18
C GLY A 39 14.92 -0.18 -2.99
N THR A 40 15.16 -1.20 -2.16
CA THR A 40 14.26 -1.53 -1.05
C THR A 40 14.12 -0.36 -0.08
N VAL A 41 12.91 0.19 0.04
CA VAL A 41 12.57 1.31 0.92
C VAL A 41 11.46 0.88 1.88
N GLU A 42 11.61 1.23 3.16
CA GLU A 42 10.54 1.03 4.14
C GLU A 42 9.69 2.32 4.17
N ILE A 43 8.40 2.19 3.89
CA ILE A 43 7.45 3.33 3.87
C ILE A 43 6.49 3.18 5.04
N ASN A 44 6.52 4.15 5.97
CA ASN A 44 5.55 4.24 7.05
C ASN A 44 4.24 4.84 6.51
N LEU A 45 3.16 4.07 6.54
CA LEU A 45 1.84 4.48 6.00
C LEU A 45 1.08 5.48 6.89
N GLU A 46 1.47 5.68 8.15
CA GLU A 46 0.86 6.65 9.06
C GLU A 46 1.51 8.04 8.96
N SER A 47 2.84 8.08 8.88
CA SER A 47 3.60 9.35 8.80
C SER A 47 3.97 9.75 7.38
N GLY A 48 3.95 8.82 6.42
CA GLY A 48 4.43 9.04 5.06
C GLY A 48 5.96 9.09 4.94
N GLU A 49 6.70 8.83 6.02
CA GLU A 49 8.16 8.84 6.00
C GLU A 49 8.70 7.61 5.25
N CYS A 50 9.65 7.86 4.34
CA CYS A 50 10.37 6.82 3.61
C CYS A 50 11.80 6.71 4.18
N THR A 51 12.17 5.52 4.67
CA THR A 51 13.53 5.23 5.13
C THR A 51 14.22 4.29 4.14
N PRO A 52 15.45 4.61 3.69
CA PRO A 52 16.21 3.69 2.85
C PRO A 52 16.61 2.46 3.67
N ILE A 53 16.21 1.27 3.21
CA ILE A 53 16.72 0.02 3.79
C ILE A 53 18.13 -0.15 3.22
N LYS A 54 19.14 0.03 4.06
CA LYS A 54 20.54 -0.07 3.64
C LYS A 54 20.88 -1.52 3.32
N SER A 55 20.66 -1.93 2.07
CA SER A 55 21.24 -3.14 1.50
C SER A 55 22.75 -2.98 1.53
N LYS A 56 23.42 -3.71 2.42
CA LYS A 56 24.86 -3.64 2.60
C LYS A 56 25.57 -4.30 1.40
N GLU A 57 26.36 -3.47 0.69
CA GLU A 57 27.44 -3.77 -0.28
C GLU A 57 26.96 -4.39 -1.62
N LEU A 58 27.24 -3.83 -2.80
CA LEU A 58 28.55 -3.72 -3.46
C LEU A 58 28.51 -2.70 -4.63
N VAL A 59 29.41 -1.72 -4.68
CA VAL A 59 30.25 -1.47 -5.87
C VAL A 59 31.63 -1.01 -5.39
N ALA A 60 32.60 -1.90 -5.57
CA ALA A 60 34.00 -1.53 -5.73
C ALA A 60 34.16 -0.66 -6.99
N ASP A 61 35.22 0.15 -7.00
CA ASP A 61 35.77 0.93 -8.11
C ASP A 61 34.93 2.09 -8.67
N HIS A 62 35.25 3.31 -8.24
CA HIS A 62 36.05 4.21 -9.09
C HIS A 62 36.53 5.48 -8.36
N VAL A 63 37.85 5.66 -8.44
CA VAL A 63 38.74 6.80 -8.12
C VAL A 63 39.26 6.90 -6.68
#